data_AF-A0A511XKU1-F1
#
_entry.id   AF-A0A511XKU1-F1
#
_cell.length_a   1.000
_cell.length_b   1.000
_cell.length_c   1.000
_cell.angle_alpha   90.00
_cell.angle_beta   90.00
_cell.angle_gamma   90.00
#
_symmetry.space_group_name_H-M   'P 1'
#
loop_
_entity.id
_entity.type
_entity.pdbx_description
1 polymer ?
#
loop_
_entity_poly.entity_id
_entity_poly.type
_entity_poly.pdbx_seq_one_letter_code
_entity_poly.pdbx_strand_id
1 'polypeptide(L)' 'MELTKHLLRLTDCYCAARCVSEATVSGLIFKNSRTIARVRSGGDIATRNYTKAVKWFSQNWPDNHDWPTADVVP' A
#
# COMPACT_ATOMS: atom_id res chain seq x y z
N MET A 1 -9.46 -10.25 -6.84
CA MET A 1 -8.41 -9.21 -6.79
C MET A 1 -8.02 -8.96 -5.33
N GLU A 2 -7.24 -9.87 -4.74
CA GLU A 2 -6.83 -9.76 -3.33
C GLU A 2 -5.59 -8.88 -3.15
N LEU A 3 -4.71 -8.84 -4.16
CA LEU A 3 -3.46 -8.05 -4.13
C LEU A 3 -3.71 -6.54 -4.07
N THR A 4 -4.64 -6.02 -4.89
CA THR A 4 -4.98 -4.59 -4.89
C THR A 4 -5.66 -4.18 -3.59
N LYS A 5 -6.60 -4.97 -3.06
CA LYS A 5 -7.21 -4.71 -1.75
C LYS A 5 -6.17 -4.69 -0.62
N HIS A 6 -5.28 -5.68 -0.59
CA HIS A 6 -4.23 -5.74 0.42
C HIS A 6 -3.28 -4.55 0.33
N LEU A 7 -2.89 -4.15 -0.89
CA LEU A 7 -2.09 -2.96 -1.11
C LEU A 7 -2.79 -1.68 -0.61
N LEU A 8 -4.07 -1.52 -0.92
CA LEU A 8 -4.84 -0.36 -0.46
C LEU A 8 -4.95 -0.33 1.07
N ARG A 9 -5.14 -1.49 1.71
CA ARG A 9 -5.17 -1.60 3.18
C ARG A 9 -3.82 -1.23 3.81
N LEU A 10 -2.71 -1.74 3.28
CA LEU A 10 -1.37 -1.35 3.71
C LEU A 10 -1.14 0.16 3.57
N THR A 11 -1.58 0.72 2.45
CA THR A 11 -1.43 2.16 2.18
C THR A 11 -2.24 2.99 3.16
N ASP A 12 -3.49 2.61 3.43
CA ASP A 12 -4.38 3.32 4.36
C ASP A 12 -3.82 3.31 5.80
N CYS A 13 -3.44 2.13 6.30
CA CYS A 13 -2.80 1.98 7.60
C CYS A 13 -1.52 2.81 7.70
N TYR A 14 -0.66 2.78 6.68
CA TYR A 14 0.57 3.56 6.68
C TYR A 14 0.29 5.07 6.62
N CYS A 15 -0.67 5.51 5.82
CA CYS A 15 -1.09 6.91 5.73
C CYS A 15 -1.63 7.41 7.08
N ALA A 16 -2.47 6.62 7.75
CA ALA A 16 -2.98 6.92 9.08
C ALA A 16 -1.86 6.99 10.13
N ALA A 17 -0.96 6.00 10.13
CA ALA A 17 0.14 5.90 11.08
C ALA A 17 1.17 7.04 10.95
N ARG A 18 1.49 7.45 9.72
CA ARG A 18 2.50 8.48 9.44
C ARG A 18 1.91 9.86 9.18
N CYS A 19 0.59 10.00 9.19
CA CYS A 19 -0.13 11.22 8.82
C CYS A 19 0.31 11.78 7.44
N VAL A 20 0.46 10.89 6.45
CA VAL A 20 0.86 11.23 5.08
C VAL A 20 -0.25 10.92 4.08
N SER A 21 -0.27 11.63 2.95
CA SER A 21 -1.26 11.37 1.89
C SER A 21 -0.89 10.15 1.03
N GLU A 22 -1.91 9.49 0.49
CA GLU A 22 -1.75 8.37 -0.45
C GLU A 22 -0.85 8.74 -1.65
N ALA A 23 -0.98 9.95 -2.18
CA ALA A 23 -0.16 10.45 -3.29
C ALA A 23 1.34 10.46 -2.95
N THR A 24 1.67 10.80 -1.69
CA THR A 24 3.05 10.80 -1.18
C THR A 24 3.57 9.38 -1.11
N VAL A 25 2.83 8.45 -0.52
CA VAL A 25 3.20 7.04 -0.42
C VAL A 25 3.38 6.42 -1.82
N SER A 26 2.46 6.72 -2.74
CA SER A 26 2.55 6.28 -4.14
C SER A 26 3.81 6.84 -4.81
N GLY A 27 4.16 8.11 -4.56
CA GLY A 27 5.39 8.73 -5.03
C GLY A 27 6.65 8.03 -4.51
N LEU A 28 6.68 7.70 -3.22
CA LEU A 28 7.81 7.02 -2.57
C LEU A 28 8.04 5.61 -3.13
N ILE A 29 6.98 4.84 -3.31
CA ILE A 29 7.06 3.44 -3.77
C ILE A 29 7.28 3.34 -5.28
N PHE A 30 6.48 4.08 -6.05
CA PHE A 30 6.37 3.89 -7.50
C PHE A 30 7.06 4.97 -8.31
N LYS A 31 7.63 6.01 -7.68
CA LYS A 31 8.06 7.25 -8.36
C LYS A 31 6.93 7.89 -9.19
N ASN A 32 5.68 7.60 -8.81
CA ASN A 32 4.47 8.06 -9.48
C ASN A 32 3.36 8.20 -8.44
N SER A 33 2.86 9.42 -8.25
CA SER A 33 1.84 9.74 -7.25
C SER A 33 0.43 9.22 -7.59
N ARG A 34 0.20 8.75 -8.82
CA ARG A 34 -1.13 8.32 -9.30
C ARG A 34 -1.33 6.82 -9.33
N THR A 35 -0.31 6.02 -9.02
CA THR A 35 -0.38 4.55 -9.11
C THR A 35 -1.43 3.99 -8.14
N ILE A 36 -1.38 4.39 -6.87
CA ILE A 36 -2.33 3.88 -5.87
C ILE A 36 -3.74 4.41 -6.14
N ALA A 37 -3.87 5.69 -6.52
CA ALA A 37 -5.15 6.26 -6.91
C ALA A 37 -5.81 5.51 -8.08
N ARG A 38 -5.02 5.11 -9.10
CA ARG A 38 -5.50 4.25 -10.20
C ARG A 38 -6.00 2.90 -9.72
N VAL A 39 -5.28 2.27 -8.80
CA VAL A 39 -5.69 1.00 -8.19
C VAL A 39 -7.01 1.16 -7.42
N ARG A 40 -7.16 2.27 -6.68
CA ARG A 40 -8.38 2.59 -5.94
C ARG A 40 -9.59 2.82 -6.85
N SER A 41 -9.38 3.40 -8.04
CA SER A 41 -10.43 3.57 -9.06
C SER A 41 -10.81 2.28 -9.80
N GLY A 42 -10.36 1.10 -9.35
CA GLY A 42 -10.63 -0.19 -9.99
C GLY A 42 -9.56 -0.61 -11.01
N GLY A 43 -8.42 0.09 -11.05
CA GLY A 43 -7.26 -0.30 -11.84
C GLY A 43 -6.57 -1.53 -11.27
N ASP A 44 -5.91 -2.27 -12.15
CA ASP A 44 -5.13 -3.44 -11.76
C ASP A 44 -3.70 -3.07 -11.37
N ILE A 45 -3.02 -3.97 -10.68
CA ILE A 45 -1.60 -3.84 -10.37
C ILE A 45 -0.83 -5.09 -10.77
N ALA A 46 0.22 -4.90 -11.56
CA ALA A 46 1.13 -5.97 -11.90
C ALA A 46 1.78 -6.55 -10.62
N THR A 47 1.91 -7.87 -10.54
CA THR A 47 2.54 -8.57 -9.40
C THR A 47 3.91 -7.98 -9.04
N ARG A 48 4.71 -7.59 -10.03
CA ARG A 48 6.02 -6.93 -9.82
C ARG A 48 5.90 -5.63 -9.02
N ASN A 49 4.90 -4.81 -9.32
CA ASN A 49 4.64 -3.55 -8.63
C ASN A 49 4.11 -3.80 -7.21
N TYR A 50 3.23 -4.79 -7.07
CA TYR A 50 2.75 -5.23 -5.76
C TYR A 50 3.89 -5.69 -4.85
N THR A 51 4.76 -6.60 -5.31
CA THR A 51 5.90 -7.10 -4.53
C THR A 51 6.84 -5.96 -4.14
N LYS A 52 7.07 -5.00 -5.05
CA LYS A 52 7.86 -3.80 -4.75
C LYS A 52 7.24 -2.97 -3.63
N ALA A 53 5.92 -2.78 -3.65
CA ALA A 53 5.20 -2.02 -2.64
C ALA A 53 5.25 -2.69 -1.27
N VAL A 54 4.95 -3.99 -1.20
CA VAL A 54 5.02 -4.76 0.05
C VAL A 54 6.43 -4.72 0.64
N LYS A 55 7.46 -4.90 -0.19
CA LYS A 55 8.86 -4.79 0.26
C LYS A 55 9.17 -3.41 0.83
N TRP A 56 8.72 -2.34 0.18
CA TRP A 56 8.92 -0.98 0.67
C TRP A 56 8.20 -0.75 2.00
N PHE A 57 6.94 -1.17 2.13
CA PHE A 57 6.21 -1.08 3.39
C PHE A 57 6.93 -1.84 4.49
N SER A 58 7.38 -3.07 4.24
CA SER A 58 8.10 -3.88 5.23
C SER A 58 9.39 -3.21 5.73
N GLN A 59 10.04 -2.39 4.90
CA GLN A 59 11.25 -1.66 5.27
C GLN A 59 10.99 -0.32 5.95
N ASN A 60 9.81 0.28 5.76
CA ASN A 60 9.49 1.65 6.23
C ASN A 60 8.37 1.67 7.28
N TRP A 61 7.84 0.49 7.63
CA TRP A 61 6.71 0.35 8.54
C TRP A 61 7.01 1.02 9.88
N PRO A 62 6.08 1.83 10.43
CA PRO A 62 6.27 2.41 11.75
C PRO A 62 6.25 1.32 12.82
N ASP A 63 7.27 1.31 13.70
CA ASP A 63 7.41 0.34 14.79
C ASP A 63 6.23 0.32 15.77
N ASN A 64 5.51 1.44 15.90
CA ASN A 64 4.38 1.59 16.81
C ASN A 64 3.02 1.16 16.21
N HIS A 65 3.01 0.53 15.04
CA HIS A 65 1.78 0.06 14.40
C HIS A 65 1.90 -1.40 13.96
N ASP A 66 0.86 -2.17 14.27
CA ASP A 66 0.74 -3.52 13.75
C ASP A 66 0.69 -3.52 12.22
N TRP A 67 1.43 -4.45 11.64
CA TRP A 67 1.31 -4.75 10.23
C TRP A 67 -0.09 -5.33 9.98
N PRO A 68 -0.89 -4.80 9.04
CA PRO A 68 -2.16 -5.41 8.72
C PRO A 68 -1.87 -6.77 8.11
N THR A 69 -2.03 -7.84 8.90
CA THR A 69 -2.00 -9.19 8.38
C THR A 69 -3.07 -9.30 7.30
N ALA A 70 -2.74 -10.05 6.25
CA ALA A 70 -3.65 -10.30 5.14
C ALA A 70 -4.84 -11.20 5.54
N ASP A 71 -5.23 -11.21 6.81
CA ASP A 71 -6.27 -12.07 7.38
C ASP A 71 -7.61 -11.78 6.70
N VAL A 72 -7.82 -12.56 5.63
CA VAL A 72 -8.88 -13.56 5.51
C VAL A 72 -9.84 -13.48 6.69
N VAL A 73 -11.03 -12.96 6.39
CA VAL A 73 -12.21 -13.15 7.23
C VAL A 73 -12.40 -14.68 7.43
N PRO A 74 -12.65 -15.17 8.66
CA PRO A 74 -13.00 -16.57 8.89
C PRO A 74 -14.29 -16.97 8.16
#